data_AF-A0A832A148-F1
#
_entry.id   AF-A0A832A148-F1
#
_cell.length_a   1.000
_cell.length_b   1.000
_cell.length_c   1.000
_cell.angle_alpha   90.00
_cell.angle_beta   90.00
_cell.angle_gamma   90.00
#
_symmetry.space_group_name_H-M   'P 1'
#
loop_
_entity.id
_entity.type
_entity.pdbx_description
1 polymer ?
#
loop_
_entity_poly.entity_id
_entity_poly.type
_entity_poly.pdbx_seq_one_letter_code
_entity_poly.pdbx_strand_id
1 'polypeptide(L)'
;MALVNLSFSEELERFGAAKTLECFHCGTCVAICPLIEEHFPRRMIRYAQIGAAHRILEQGTDLWRCLHCGLCTQTCPREADPGELILALRRYVLHHWRRNGHVSSQVDH
;
A
#
# COMPACT_ATOMS: atom_id res chain seq x y z
N MET A 1 10.02 -18.74 -8.89
CA MET A 1 8.72 -18.15 -9.28
C MET A 1 8.09 -17.54 -8.05
N ALA A 2 7.65 -16.28 -8.11
CA ALA A 2 6.89 -15.69 -7.01
C ALA A 2 5.50 -16.34 -6.96
N LEU A 3 5.12 -16.88 -5.81
CA LEU A 3 3.77 -17.39 -5.56
C LEU A 3 2.83 -16.19 -5.41
N VAL A 4 1.81 -16.10 -6.25
CA VAL A 4 0.75 -15.09 -6.15
C VAL A 4 -0.27 -15.59 -5.12
N ASN A 5 -0.58 -14.76 -4.12
CA ASN A 5 -1.62 -15.07 -3.13
C ASN A 5 -2.80 -14.11 -3.30
N LEU A 6 -3.85 -14.58 -3.97
CA LEU A 6 -5.05 -13.80 -4.24
C LEU A 6 -5.96 -13.61 -3.01
N SER A 7 -5.92 -14.51 -2.02
CA SER A 7 -6.74 -14.37 -0.81
C SER A 7 -6.30 -13.20 0.07
N PHE A 8 -5.14 -12.61 -0.21
CA PHE A 8 -4.66 -11.44 0.52
C PHE A 8 -5.54 -10.20 0.30
N SER A 9 -6.22 -10.06 -0.85
CA SER A 9 -7.15 -8.94 -1.04
C SER A 9 -8.35 -9.01 -0.08
N GLU A 10 -8.86 -10.22 0.18
CA GLU A 10 -9.95 -10.46 1.14
C GLU A 10 -9.51 -10.16 2.59
N GLU A 11 -8.23 -10.39 2.90
CA GLU A 11 -7.67 -9.98 4.19
C GLU A 11 -7.60 -8.46 4.31
N LEU A 12 -7.14 -7.78 3.27
CA LEU A 12 -7.02 -6.31 3.22
C LEU A 12 -8.37 -5.59 3.25
N GLU A 13 -9.46 -6.22 2.79
CA GLU A 13 -10.83 -5.71 2.97
C GLU A 13 -11.16 -5.44 4.44
N ARG A 14 -10.69 -6.31 5.36
CA ARG A 14 -10.89 -6.13 6.81
C ARG A 14 -10.18 -4.89 7.36
N PHE A 15 -9.19 -4.38 6.63
CA PHE A 15 -8.46 -3.15 6.95
C PHE A 15 -8.98 -1.93 6.18
N GLY A 16 -9.97 -2.08 5.29
CA GLY A 16 -10.60 -1.01 4.53
C GLY A 16 -10.30 -0.99 3.02
N ALA A 17 -9.47 -1.90 2.51
CA ALA A 17 -8.99 -1.87 1.12
C ALA A 17 -9.80 -2.75 0.15
N ALA A 18 -11.08 -2.44 -0.03
CA ALA A 18 -12.00 -3.23 -0.86
C ALA A 18 -11.75 -3.16 -2.38
N LYS A 19 -11.08 -2.13 -2.87
CA LYS A 19 -10.89 -1.89 -4.32
C LYS A 19 -9.50 -2.23 -4.84
N THR A 20 -8.71 -2.97 -4.06
CA THR A 20 -7.30 -3.29 -4.37
C THR A 20 -7.12 -3.91 -5.76
N LEU A 21 -8.02 -4.81 -6.17
CA LEU A 21 -7.92 -5.53 -7.45
C LEU A 21 -8.32 -4.69 -8.67
N GLU A 22 -8.94 -3.51 -8.49
CA GLU A 22 -9.38 -2.65 -9.58
C GLU A 22 -8.24 -1.89 -10.28
N CYS A 23 -7.07 -1.81 -9.63
CA CYS A 23 -5.91 -1.11 -10.18
C CYS A 23 -5.25 -1.93 -11.30
N PHE A 24 -5.04 -1.29 -12.45
CA PHE A 24 -4.37 -1.87 -13.62
C PHE A 24 -2.97 -1.26 -13.87
N HIS A 25 -2.39 -0.60 -12.87
CA HIS A 25 -1.01 -0.08 -12.88
C HIS A 25 -0.69 1.03 -13.89
N CYS A 26 -1.68 1.84 -14.28
CA CYS A 26 -1.47 2.96 -15.22
C CYS A 26 -0.48 4.05 -14.75
N GLY A 27 -0.30 4.21 -13.44
CA GLY A 27 0.70 5.13 -12.88
C GLY A 27 0.25 6.57 -12.65
N THR A 28 -1.02 6.93 -12.93
CA THR A 28 -1.55 8.29 -12.67
C THR A 28 -1.32 8.74 -11.22
N CYS A 29 -1.48 7.82 -10.26
CA CYS A 29 -1.26 8.09 -8.84
C CYS A 29 0.19 8.45 -8.49
N VAL A 30 1.17 7.95 -9.25
CA VAL A 30 2.59 8.28 -9.08
C VAL A 30 2.86 9.65 -9.68
N ALA A 31 2.35 9.90 -10.89
CA ALA A 31 2.57 11.16 -11.61
C ALA A 31 1.97 12.39 -10.91
N ILE A 32 0.85 12.24 -10.20
CA ILE A 32 0.17 13.35 -9.52
C ILE A 32 0.70 13.62 -8.11
N CYS A 33 1.48 12.71 -7.51
CA CYS A 33 1.83 12.81 -6.10
C CYS A 33 2.99 13.80 -5.89
N PRO A 34 2.83 14.84 -5.05
CA PRO A 34 3.86 15.87 -4.90
C PRO A 34 5.02 15.49 -3.97
N LEU A 35 4.93 14.35 -3.27
CA LEU A 35 5.84 13.99 -2.16
C LEU A 35 6.64 12.72 -2.39
N ILE A 36 6.32 11.96 -3.44
CA ILE A 36 6.67 10.56 -3.47
C ILE A 36 7.79 10.27 -4.45
N GLU A 37 8.73 9.47 -3.97
CA GLU A 37 9.85 8.89 -4.68
C GLU A 37 9.58 7.40 -4.98
N GLU A 38 10.35 6.77 -5.87
CA GLU A 38 10.36 5.31 -6.08
C GLU A 38 9.00 4.60 -6.29
N HIS A 39 8.22 5.00 -7.29
CA HIS A 39 7.01 4.29 -7.74
C HIS A 39 5.90 4.07 -6.69
N PHE A 40 5.96 4.68 -5.51
CA PHE A 40 4.85 4.68 -4.55
C PHE A 40 3.73 5.61 -5.07
N PRO A 41 2.43 5.36 -4.77
CA PRO A 41 1.88 4.21 -4.07
C PRO A 41 1.74 2.95 -4.94
N ARG A 42 2.05 3.03 -6.24
CA ARG A 42 1.84 1.91 -7.21
C ARG A 42 2.59 0.63 -6.83
N ARG A 43 3.81 0.74 -6.29
CA ARG A 43 4.58 -0.40 -5.75
C ARG A 43 3.80 -1.16 -4.67
N MET A 44 3.24 -0.43 -3.69
CA MET A 44 2.43 -1.00 -2.61
C MET A 44 1.14 -1.63 -3.14
N ILE A 45 0.48 -0.99 -4.11
CA ILE A 45 -0.68 -1.58 -4.79
C ILE A 45 -0.31 -2.91 -5.44
N ARG A 46 0.85 -2.99 -6.11
CA ARG A 46 1.28 -4.24 -6.73
C ARG A 46 1.50 -5.35 -5.70
N TYR A 47 2.16 -5.02 -4.59
CA TYR A 47 2.37 -5.99 -3.51
C TYR A 47 1.05 -6.48 -2.92
N ALA A 48 0.08 -5.59 -2.73
CA ALA A 48 -1.24 -5.95 -2.25
C ALA A 48 -1.96 -6.90 -3.23
N GLN A 49 -1.92 -6.63 -4.53
CA GLN A 49 -2.58 -7.47 -5.53
C GLN A 49 -1.97 -8.87 -5.70
N ILE A 50 -0.66 -9.01 -5.52
CA ILE A 50 0.01 -10.31 -5.64
C ILE A 50 0.16 -11.04 -4.30
N GLY A 51 -0.31 -10.45 -3.20
CA GLY A 51 -0.19 -11.02 -1.87
C GLY A 51 1.24 -11.04 -1.32
N ALA A 52 2.09 -10.08 -1.71
CA ALA A 52 3.46 -9.96 -1.21
C ALA A 52 3.51 -9.27 0.17
N ALA A 53 2.80 -9.85 1.15
CA ALA A 53 2.67 -9.34 2.51
C ALA A 53 4.03 -9.08 3.20
N HIS A 54 5.02 -9.97 3.02
CA HIS A 54 6.36 -9.78 3.58
C HIS A 54 7.01 -8.46 3.12
N ARG A 55 6.90 -8.12 1.82
CA ARG A 55 7.45 -6.87 1.29
C ARG A 55 6.74 -5.64 1.81
N ILE A 56 5.43 -5.75 2.04
CA ILE A 56 4.63 -4.67 2.65
C ILE A 56 5.11 -4.44 4.09
N LEU A 57 5.38 -5.50 4.86
CA LEU A 57 5.87 -5.40 6.23
C LEU A 57 7.30 -4.86 6.30
N GLU A 58 8.19 -5.33 5.41
CA GLU A 58 9.59 -4.87 5.29
C GLU A 58 9.67 -3.38 4.91
N GLN A 59 8.84 -2.94 3.98
CA GLN A 59 8.81 -1.55 3.48
C GLN A 59 7.73 -0.71 4.17
N GLY A 60 7.20 -1.17 5.30
CA GLY A 60 6.02 -0.59 5.93
C GLY A 60 6.20 0.89 6.27
N THR A 61 7.40 1.31 6.67
CA THR A 61 7.73 2.70 7.02
C THR A 61 7.43 3.69 5.90
N ASP A 62 7.57 3.30 4.62
CA ASP A 62 7.25 4.15 3.47
C ASP A 62 5.78 4.57 3.43
N LEU A 63 4.88 3.78 4.02
CA LEU A 63 3.46 4.13 4.11
C LEU A 63 3.24 5.46 4.84
N TRP A 64 4.13 5.86 5.74
CA TRP A 64 4.04 7.11 6.50
C TRP A 64 4.49 8.35 5.73
N ARG A 65 5.12 8.20 4.55
CA ARG A 65 5.42 9.32 3.64
C ARG A 65 4.16 9.93 3.02
N CYS A 66 3.07 9.16 2.96
CA CYS A 66 1.80 9.62 2.41
C CYS A 66 1.11 10.64 3.34
N LEU A 67 0.93 11.88 2.91
CA LEU A 67 0.12 12.85 3.69
C LEU A 67 -1.39 12.64 3.58
N HIS A 68 -1.83 11.63 2.83
CA HIS A 68 -3.24 11.32 2.61
C HIS A 68 -4.02 12.53 2.05
N CYS A 69 -3.42 13.27 1.10
CA CYS A 69 -4.04 14.44 0.46
C CYS A 69 -5.17 14.10 -0.53
N GLY A 70 -5.34 12.82 -0.90
CA GLY A 70 -6.44 12.36 -1.75
C GLY A 70 -6.29 12.56 -3.26
N LEU A 71 -5.26 13.27 -3.75
CA LEU A 71 -5.07 13.53 -5.19
C LEU A 71 -5.06 12.24 -6.03
N CYS A 72 -4.36 11.21 -5.55
CA CYS A 72 -4.28 9.91 -6.24
C CYS A 72 -5.64 9.20 -6.35
N THR A 73 -6.52 9.34 -5.37
CA THR A 73 -7.88 8.79 -5.38
C THR A 73 -8.75 9.57 -6.36
N GLN A 74 -8.72 10.91 -6.31
CA GLN A 74 -9.53 11.76 -7.17
C GLN A 74 -9.22 11.60 -8.66
N THR A 75 -7.95 11.35 -9.00
CA THR A 75 -7.51 11.21 -10.40
C THR A 75 -7.56 9.77 -10.93
N CYS A 76 -7.89 8.78 -10.09
CA CYS A 76 -7.79 7.37 -10.49
C CYS A 76 -8.86 7.03 -11.56
N PRO A 77 -8.47 6.65 -12.79
CA PRO A 77 -9.43 6.38 -13.87
C PRO A 77 -10.21 5.06 -13.68
N ARG A 78 -9.80 4.22 -12.73
CA ARG A 78 -10.48 2.98 -12.35
C ARG A 78 -11.20 3.08 -11.01
N GLU A 79 -11.17 4.25 -10.37
CA GLU A 79 -11.75 4.45 -9.04
C GLU A 79 -11.25 3.43 -8.00
N ALA A 80 -10.01 2.95 -8.16
CA ALA A 80 -9.39 1.89 -7.35
C ALA A 80 -8.94 2.35 -5.95
N ASP A 81 -9.21 3.61 -5.60
CA ASP A 81 -8.93 4.25 -4.31
C ASP A 81 -7.54 3.96 -3.71
N PRO A 82 -6.45 4.37 -4.39
CA PRO A 82 -5.09 4.19 -3.88
C PRO A 82 -4.87 4.87 -2.52
N GLY A 83 -5.57 5.96 -2.21
CA GLY A 83 -5.50 6.63 -0.92
C GLY A 83 -5.98 5.74 0.23
N GLU A 84 -7.15 5.10 0.07
CA GLU A 84 -7.67 4.17 1.08
C GLU A 84 -6.83 2.91 1.18
N LEU A 85 -6.27 2.40 0.08
CA LEU A 85 -5.33 1.27 0.16
C LEU A 85 -4.14 1.60 1.05
N ILE A 86 -3.49 2.76 0.87
CA ILE A 86 -2.35 3.13 1.71
C ILE A 86 -2.76 3.23 3.18
N LEU A 87 -3.94 3.78 3.47
CA LEU A 87 -4.45 3.85 4.84
C LEU A 87 -4.73 2.47 5.43
N ALA A 88 -5.32 1.55 4.66
CA ALA A 88 -5.54 0.17 5.06
C ALA A 88 -4.22 -0.57 5.32
N LEU A 89 -3.21 -0.37 4.46
CA LEU A 89 -1.88 -0.94 4.63
C LEU A 89 -1.20 -0.43 5.92
N ARG A 90 -1.40 0.84 6.31
CA ARG A 90 -0.91 1.33 7.62
C ARG A 90 -1.54 0.55 8.77
N ARG A 91 -2.85 0.30 8.72
CA ARG A 91 -3.56 -0.47 9.75
C ARG A 91 -3.08 -1.92 9.78
N TYR A 92 -2.89 -2.53 8.62
CA TYR A 92 -2.33 -3.87 8.45
C TYR A 92 -0.93 -3.97 9.08
N VAL A 93 -0.01 -3.10 8.66
CA VAL A 93 1.37 -3.08 9.16
C VAL A 93 1.41 -2.85 10.68
N LEU A 94 0.65 -1.89 11.20
CA LEU A 94 0.55 -1.66 12.65
C LEU A 94 0.00 -2.86 13.41
N HIS A 95 -1.01 -3.55 12.87
CA HIS A 95 -1.56 -4.76 13.46
C HIS A 95 -0.48 -5.85 13.61
N HIS A 96 0.34 -6.06 12.58
CA HIS A 96 1.41 -7.07 12.61
C HIS A 96 2.62 -6.64 13.44
N TRP A 97 3.06 -5.39 13.37
CA TRP A 97 4.19 -4.89 14.15
C TRP A 97 3.93 -4.93 15.66
N ARG A 98 2.70 -4.62 16.09
CA ARG A 98 2.29 -4.73 17.50
C ARG A 98 2.36 -6.16 18.01
N ARG A 99 2.00 -7.15 17.19
CA ARG A 99 2.01 -8.57 17.56
C ARG A 99 3.41 -9.17 17.60
N ASN A 100 4.32 -8.67 16.76
CA ASN A 100 5.65 -9.25 16.56
C ASN A 100 6.78 -8.46 17.25
N GLY A 101 6.48 -7.39 17.99
CA GLY A 101 7.47 -6.62 18.76
C GLY A 101 8.48 -5.85 17.88
N HIS A 102 8.04 -5.27 16.77
CA HIS A 102 8.94 -4.63 15.81
C HIS A 102 9.58 -3.34 16.38
N VAL A 103 10.88 -3.39 16.70
CA VAL A 103 11.75 -2.22 16.93
C VAL A 103 12.38 -1.86 15.58
N SER A 104 11.97 -0.74 14.99
CA SER A 104 12.54 -0.25 13.72
C SER A 104 13.97 0.22 13.93
N SER A 105 14.95 -0.49 13.39
CA SER A 105 16.38 -0.12 13.42
C SER A 105 16.84 0.69 12.20
N GLN A 106 15.92 1.32 11.46
CA GLN A 106 16.25 2.00 10.19
C GLN A 106 15.45 3.30 10.00
N VAL A 107 15.54 4.20 10.98
CA VAL A 107 15.17 5.63 10.80
C VAL A 107 16.44 6.47 10.96
N ASP A 108 17.47 6.14 10.19
CA ASP A 108 18.63 7.00 9.99
C ASP A 108 18.91 6.96 8.49
N HIS A 109 18.57 8.04 7.79
CA HIS A 109 19.25 8.68 6.65
C HIS A 109 18.34 9.73 6.02
#